data_AF-A0A972N617-F1
#
_entry.id   AF-A0A972N617-F1
#
_cell.length_a   1.000
_cell.length_b   1.000
_cell.length_c   1.000
_cell.angle_alpha   90.00
_cell.angle_beta   90.00
_cell.angle_gamma   90.00
#
_symmetry.space_group_name_H-M   'P 1'
#
loop_
_entity.id
_entity.type
_entity.pdbx_description
1 polymer ?
#
loop_
_entity_poly.entity_id
_entity_poly.type
_entity_poly.pdbx_seq_one_letter_code
_entity_poly.pdbx_strand_id
1 'polypeptide(L)'
;MFIRPAWASPTPQETPPPPTAPAQMAVPQHPLAIEGKRVYSEFCASCHGTAGDGQGPAAKSLPNQPTAFSDPQVINTRSPRELFQTTKEGRMDKGMPPWGVRLDDVAIWGVTAYLFDLGLTQDVYDAGAQIYKDSCAVCHGESGKGDGPQAQGDMPDLSSWAAWVDISNDAWAQRVKQQDVHASVVKELDDDSLKKVMAYVRTLSYESTRAPLEGNGIISGTVEMMTKGEEANFEGLTVALFGLRGGEELALTLTTTVKADNTFRFEGLSTSHQMIYYLETEWEGVPYATDALVFLPGQTVITTTLQVAATTEEDPGIRAGRAHWFMDFDGETLTVGELIGIDNPGDRAYIGTPLPDRDGARAVIRWALPAGVMNLRLDGGKLGERFLLVNGELIDTLPLPPGRDVRRLLLQYQLPIEHNQAVLAHPVSLPIDLLTVFIADRGEHIEVPDNATEGESQDVNGVPFKMYTLTRVDKGETVTFRLTNLAAARKANPHEAPPSLVRQIGVGLSLLLGLLLLGSMVYLTRRRKPSEDETKEALRERREEILRLIAQLDIAFEAGEVDEATYREERDILMAEAVQLTRMLGDIPTELEGSSDTAPSADEDTTPEEQA
;
A
#
# COMPACT_ATOMS: atom_id res chain seq x y z
N MET A 1 40.68 -20.90 -61.07
CA MET A 1 40.29 -22.18 -60.46
C MET A 1 39.37 -21.83 -59.30
N PHE A 2 38.07 -22.02 -59.51
CA PHE A 2 37.01 -21.69 -58.55
C PHE A 2 36.93 -22.78 -57.49
N ILE A 3 36.93 -22.43 -56.20
CA ILE A 3 36.45 -23.31 -55.13
C ILE A 3 35.59 -22.48 -54.17
N ARG A 4 34.36 -22.96 -53.98
CA ARG A 4 33.24 -22.37 -53.23
C ARG A 4 33.39 -22.68 -51.73
N PRO A 5 32.87 -21.83 -50.82
CA PRO A 5 32.83 -22.14 -49.39
C PRO A 5 31.78 -23.24 -49.10
N ALA A 6 32.18 -24.19 -48.25
CA ALA A 6 31.35 -25.31 -47.80
C ALA A 6 30.24 -24.85 -46.85
N TRP A 7 29.07 -25.46 -47.00
CA TRP A 7 27.85 -25.20 -46.25
C TRP A 7 27.99 -25.55 -44.77
N ALA A 8 27.50 -24.66 -43.90
CA ALA A 8 27.29 -24.93 -42.49
C ALA A 8 26.20 -25.99 -42.30
N SER A 9 26.47 -26.99 -41.46
CA SER A 9 25.50 -27.99 -41.03
C SER A 9 24.47 -27.35 -40.07
N PRO A 10 23.18 -27.74 -40.13
CA PRO A 10 22.17 -27.24 -39.21
C PRO A 10 22.40 -27.80 -37.80
N THR A 11 22.33 -26.92 -36.81
CA THR A 11 22.32 -27.24 -35.38
C THR A 11 21.16 -28.19 -35.07
N PRO A 12 21.33 -29.25 -34.26
CA PRO A 12 20.22 -30.08 -33.80
C PRO A 12 19.22 -29.20 -33.04
N GLN A 13 17.95 -29.21 -33.46
CA GLN A 13 16.88 -28.64 -32.65
C GLN A 13 16.82 -29.39 -31.33
N GLU A 14 17.13 -28.70 -30.23
CA GLU A 14 16.79 -29.17 -28.90
C GLU A 14 15.26 -29.34 -28.85
N THR A 15 14.81 -30.56 -28.54
CA THR A 15 13.42 -30.82 -28.22
C THR A 15 13.04 -29.96 -27.01
N PRO A 16 11.92 -29.22 -27.05
CA PRO A 16 11.47 -28.48 -25.88
C PRO A 16 11.30 -29.45 -24.70
N PRO A 17 11.66 -29.04 -23.47
CA PRO A 17 11.45 -29.88 -22.30
C PRO A 17 9.96 -30.27 -22.21
N PRO A 18 9.64 -31.46 -21.69
CA PRO A 18 8.26 -31.85 -21.48
C PRO A 18 7.56 -30.79 -20.62
N PRO A 19 6.27 -30.48 -20.87
CA PRO A 19 5.55 -29.49 -20.08
C PRO A 19 5.69 -29.84 -18.61
N THR A 20 6.21 -28.88 -17.84
CA THR A 20 6.31 -28.93 -16.39
C THR A 20 4.95 -29.37 -15.85
N ALA A 21 4.93 -30.37 -14.97
CA ALA A 21 3.74 -30.69 -14.20
C ALA A 21 3.17 -29.40 -13.58
N PRO A 22 1.84 -29.24 -13.48
CA PRO A 22 1.24 -28.01 -12.96
C PRO A 22 1.90 -27.65 -11.63
N ALA A 23 2.34 -26.40 -11.50
CA ALA A 23 2.92 -25.88 -10.28
C ALA A 23 1.97 -26.22 -9.11
N GLN A 24 2.46 -26.99 -8.14
CA GLN A 24 1.71 -27.26 -6.93
C GLN A 24 1.34 -25.91 -6.29
N MET A 25 0.05 -25.72 -5.98
CA MET A 25 -0.48 -24.51 -5.34
C MET A 25 0.40 -24.12 -4.15
N ALA A 26 1.06 -22.96 -4.22
CA ALA A 26 1.84 -22.46 -3.11
C ALA A 26 0.87 -22.05 -1.99
N VAL A 27 0.82 -22.85 -0.93
CA VAL A 27 0.06 -22.53 0.29
C VAL A 27 0.89 -21.51 1.07
N PRO A 28 0.38 -20.30 1.35
CA PRO A 28 1.12 -19.29 2.11
C PRO A 28 1.35 -19.77 3.55
N GLN A 29 2.42 -19.29 4.17
CA GLN A 29 2.72 -19.64 5.57
C GLN A 29 1.70 -19.02 6.54
N HIS A 30 1.34 -17.75 6.32
CA HIS A 30 0.36 -17.01 7.12
C HIS A 30 -0.46 -16.05 6.22
N PRO A 31 -1.69 -16.42 5.82
CA PRO A 31 -2.58 -15.48 5.13
C PRO A 31 -2.91 -14.26 6.00
N LEU A 32 -3.16 -13.12 5.36
CA LEU A 32 -3.59 -11.89 6.02
C LEU A 32 -5.12 -11.74 5.90
N ALA A 33 -5.86 -11.98 6.98
CA ALA A 33 -7.32 -11.87 6.94
C ALA A 33 -7.80 -10.43 6.72
N ILE A 34 -6.99 -9.43 7.11
CA ILE A 34 -7.33 -8.03 6.87
C ILE A 34 -7.33 -7.68 5.37
N GLU A 35 -6.40 -8.25 4.60
CA GLU A 35 -6.41 -8.13 3.14
C GLU A 35 -7.61 -8.88 2.54
N GLY A 36 -7.92 -10.05 3.10
CA GLY A 36 -9.13 -10.79 2.79
C GLY A 36 -10.43 -10.02 3.03
N LYS A 37 -10.50 -9.18 4.07
CA LYS A 37 -11.64 -8.30 4.37
C LYS A 37 -11.88 -7.27 3.27
N ARG A 38 -10.81 -6.69 2.72
CA ARG A 38 -10.86 -5.72 1.60
C ARG A 38 -11.42 -6.40 0.35
N VAL A 39 -10.80 -7.52 -0.05
CA VAL A 39 -11.24 -8.35 -1.18
C VAL A 39 -12.71 -8.78 -1.00
N TYR A 40 -13.08 -9.23 0.19
CA TYR A 40 -14.46 -9.63 0.48
C TYR A 40 -15.46 -8.50 0.28
N SER A 41 -15.13 -7.31 0.79
CA SER A 41 -16.00 -6.14 0.73
C SER A 41 -16.25 -5.70 -0.72
N GLU A 42 -15.23 -5.77 -1.57
CA GLU A 42 -15.29 -5.37 -2.97
C GLU A 42 -15.99 -6.43 -3.85
N PHE A 43 -15.62 -7.69 -3.70
CA PHE A 43 -15.99 -8.74 -4.66
C PHE A 43 -17.09 -9.69 -4.16
N CYS A 44 -17.23 -9.88 -2.84
CA CYS A 44 -18.07 -10.94 -2.28
C CYS A 44 -19.34 -10.41 -1.58
N ALA A 45 -19.26 -9.26 -0.91
CA ALA A 45 -20.30 -8.75 -0.01
C ALA A 45 -21.63 -8.43 -0.70
N SER A 46 -21.61 -8.09 -2.00
CA SER A 46 -22.84 -7.83 -2.78
C SER A 46 -23.78 -9.03 -2.83
N CYS A 47 -23.24 -10.26 -2.77
CA CYS A 47 -23.99 -11.51 -2.74
C CYS A 47 -24.01 -12.12 -1.32
N HIS A 48 -22.84 -12.23 -0.67
CA HIS A 48 -22.73 -12.91 0.63
C HIS A 48 -23.09 -12.03 1.84
N GLY A 49 -23.40 -10.74 1.63
CA GLY A 49 -23.70 -9.77 2.68
C GLY A 49 -22.42 -9.21 3.31
N THR A 50 -22.44 -7.95 3.76
CA THR A 50 -21.26 -7.33 4.42
C THR A 50 -20.87 -8.04 5.72
N ALA A 51 -21.87 -8.62 6.40
CA ALA A 51 -21.66 -9.41 7.61
C ALA A 51 -21.41 -10.91 7.33
N GLY A 52 -21.45 -11.36 6.07
CA GLY A 52 -21.32 -12.78 5.74
C GLY A 52 -22.55 -13.64 5.99
N ASP A 53 -23.73 -13.04 6.14
CA ASP A 53 -24.99 -13.72 6.46
C ASP A 53 -25.71 -14.33 5.24
N GLY A 54 -25.14 -14.19 4.05
CA GLY A 54 -25.72 -14.67 2.80
C GLY A 54 -26.88 -13.81 2.28
N GLN A 55 -27.09 -12.61 2.83
CA GLN A 55 -28.23 -11.72 2.51
C GLN A 55 -27.80 -10.44 1.77
N GLY A 56 -26.75 -10.51 0.95
CA GLY A 56 -26.32 -9.38 0.13
C GLY A 56 -27.44 -8.89 -0.82
N PRO A 57 -27.40 -7.63 -1.27
CA PRO A 57 -28.43 -7.04 -2.13
C PRO A 57 -28.71 -7.86 -3.40
N ALA A 58 -27.71 -8.56 -3.94
CA ALA A 58 -27.84 -9.42 -5.12
C ALA A 58 -28.30 -10.85 -4.79
N ALA A 59 -28.30 -11.28 -3.51
CA ALA A 59 -28.59 -12.65 -3.10
C ALA A 59 -29.96 -13.15 -3.58
N LYS A 60 -30.99 -12.29 -3.56
CA LYS A 60 -32.36 -12.61 -3.96
C LYS A 60 -32.51 -12.92 -5.46
N SER A 61 -31.55 -12.48 -6.27
CA SER A 61 -31.56 -12.67 -7.72
C SER A 61 -30.76 -13.90 -8.16
N LEU A 62 -30.11 -14.61 -7.22
CA LEU A 62 -29.31 -15.78 -7.53
C LEU A 62 -30.13 -17.08 -7.52
N PRO A 63 -29.72 -18.11 -8.28
CA PRO A 63 -30.41 -19.39 -8.32
C PRO A 63 -30.46 -20.13 -6.97
N ASN A 64 -29.50 -19.84 -6.08
CA ASN A 64 -29.42 -20.42 -4.74
C ASN A 64 -28.97 -19.34 -3.76
N GLN A 65 -29.38 -19.49 -2.50
CA GLN A 65 -28.94 -18.60 -1.44
C GLN A 65 -27.41 -18.72 -1.26
N PRO A 66 -26.67 -17.60 -1.24
CA PRO A 66 -25.25 -17.60 -0.92
C PRO A 66 -24.99 -18.18 0.47
N THR A 67 -23.83 -18.82 0.63
CA THR A 67 -23.40 -19.38 1.91
C THR A 67 -23.34 -18.28 2.98
N ALA A 68 -23.95 -18.54 4.14
CA ALA A 68 -23.83 -17.70 5.33
C ALA A 68 -22.57 -18.08 6.12
N PHE A 69 -21.44 -17.45 5.79
CA PHE A 69 -20.15 -17.69 6.47
C PHE A 69 -20.13 -17.16 7.91
N SER A 70 -21.03 -16.26 8.25
CA SER A 70 -21.21 -15.79 9.63
C SER A 70 -21.82 -16.84 10.57
N ASP A 71 -22.36 -17.94 10.04
CA ASP A 71 -22.88 -19.04 10.84
C ASP A 71 -21.74 -20.00 11.23
N PRO A 72 -21.39 -20.12 12.53
CA PRO A 72 -20.35 -21.03 13.00
C PRO A 72 -20.64 -22.49 12.65
N GLN A 73 -21.90 -22.92 12.52
CA GLN A 73 -22.24 -24.29 12.12
C GLN A 73 -21.92 -24.55 10.64
N VAL A 74 -21.82 -23.50 9.83
CA VAL A 74 -21.48 -23.60 8.41
C VAL A 74 -19.96 -23.54 8.25
N ILE A 75 -19.32 -22.47 8.71
CA ILE A 75 -17.89 -22.23 8.41
C ILE A 75 -16.98 -23.27 9.08
N ASN A 76 -17.31 -23.75 10.28
CA ASN A 76 -16.47 -24.71 11.01
C ASN A 76 -16.45 -26.11 10.39
N THR A 77 -17.36 -26.40 9.45
CA THR A 77 -17.38 -27.67 8.70
C THR A 77 -16.52 -27.66 7.44
N ARG A 78 -16.01 -26.49 7.02
CA ARG A 78 -15.26 -26.30 5.77
C ARG A 78 -13.76 -26.32 6.01
N SER A 79 -13.01 -26.90 5.08
CA SER A 79 -11.55 -26.76 5.07
C SER A 79 -11.14 -25.51 4.26
N PRO A 80 -10.01 -24.88 4.59
CA PRO A 80 -9.50 -23.76 3.79
C PRO A 80 -9.27 -24.12 2.33
N ARG A 81 -8.76 -25.32 2.03
CA ARG A 81 -8.54 -25.75 0.63
C ARG A 81 -9.85 -25.82 -0.15
N GLU A 82 -10.92 -26.33 0.47
CA GLU A 82 -12.24 -26.37 -0.16
C GLU A 82 -12.75 -24.96 -0.48
N LEU A 83 -12.64 -24.04 0.48
CA LEU A 83 -13.05 -22.64 0.30
C LEU A 83 -12.22 -21.93 -0.76
N PHE A 84 -10.90 -22.11 -0.75
CA PHE A 84 -9.98 -21.57 -1.73
C PHE A 84 -10.32 -22.06 -3.14
N GLN A 85 -10.46 -23.38 -3.33
CA GLN A 85 -10.79 -23.96 -4.63
C GLN A 85 -12.15 -23.48 -5.13
N THR A 86 -13.17 -23.49 -4.27
CA THR A 86 -14.50 -22.98 -4.60
C THR A 86 -14.47 -21.51 -5.00
N THR A 87 -13.64 -20.70 -4.35
CA THR A 87 -13.49 -19.28 -4.66
C THR A 87 -12.77 -19.08 -5.98
N LYS A 88 -11.65 -19.78 -6.18
CA LYS A 88 -10.82 -19.70 -7.38
C LYS A 88 -11.58 -20.15 -8.64
N GLU A 89 -12.23 -21.30 -8.56
CA GLU A 89 -12.91 -21.94 -9.70
C GLU A 89 -14.37 -21.47 -9.87
N GLY A 90 -14.95 -20.88 -8.82
CA GLY A 90 -16.34 -20.46 -8.81
C GLY A 90 -17.32 -21.64 -8.86
N ARG A 91 -18.62 -21.31 -8.86
CA ARG A 91 -19.73 -22.24 -9.08
C ARG A 91 -20.76 -21.58 -9.98
N MET A 92 -20.49 -21.60 -11.28
CA MET A 92 -21.32 -20.92 -12.27
C MET A 92 -22.77 -21.41 -12.28
N ASP A 93 -23.01 -22.69 -12.01
CA ASP A 93 -24.35 -23.28 -11.85
C ASP A 93 -25.11 -22.70 -10.65
N LYS A 94 -24.40 -22.14 -9.67
CA LYS A 94 -24.92 -21.46 -8.48
C LYS A 94 -24.85 -19.94 -8.57
N GLY A 95 -24.40 -19.39 -9.70
CA GLY A 95 -24.27 -17.94 -9.90
C GLY A 95 -23.03 -17.31 -9.25
N MET A 96 -22.02 -18.13 -8.88
CA MET A 96 -20.74 -17.64 -8.35
C MET A 96 -19.67 -17.70 -9.46
N PRO A 97 -19.10 -16.55 -9.91
CA PRO A 97 -18.08 -16.54 -10.94
C PRO A 97 -16.75 -17.13 -10.45
N PRO A 98 -15.89 -17.64 -11.36
CA PRO A 98 -14.51 -17.99 -11.04
C PRO A 98 -13.73 -16.73 -10.71
N TRP A 99 -13.17 -16.64 -9.49
CA TRP A 99 -12.40 -15.46 -9.10
C TRP A 99 -10.92 -15.56 -9.45
N GLY A 100 -10.39 -16.76 -9.74
CA GLY A 100 -9.00 -16.95 -10.14
C GLY A 100 -8.62 -16.33 -11.48
N VAL A 101 -9.59 -15.75 -12.21
CA VAL A 101 -9.35 -14.97 -13.44
C VAL A 101 -9.13 -13.48 -13.16
N ARG A 102 -9.35 -13.03 -11.91
CA ARG A 102 -9.23 -11.62 -11.49
C ARG A 102 -8.42 -11.42 -10.22
N LEU A 103 -8.39 -12.44 -9.35
CA LEU A 103 -7.67 -12.42 -8.08
C LEU A 103 -6.58 -13.47 -8.14
N ASP A 104 -5.40 -13.11 -7.66
CA ASP A 104 -4.29 -14.04 -7.51
C ASP A 104 -4.50 -14.97 -6.29
N ASP A 105 -3.60 -15.94 -6.12
CA ASP A 105 -3.74 -16.92 -5.05
C ASP A 105 -3.56 -16.29 -3.66
N VAL A 106 -2.76 -15.23 -3.54
CA VAL A 106 -2.54 -14.53 -2.27
C VAL A 106 -3.84 -13.89 -1.79
N ALA A 107 -4.53 -13.15 -2.67
CA ALA A 107 -5.83 -12.53 -2.38
C ALA A 107 -6.90 -13.59 -2.04
N ILE A 108 -6.92 -14.71 -2.78
CA ILE A 108 -7.90 -15.79 -2.51
C ILE A 108 -7.62 -16.49 -1.17
N TRP A 109 -6.36 -16.68 -0.79
CA TRP A 109 -6.01 -17.18 0.54
C TRP A 109 -6.36 -16.19 1.65
N GLY A 110 -6.13 -14.89 1.42
CA GLY A 110 -6.53 -13.82 2.35
C GLY A 110 -8.03 -13.84 2.61
N VAL A 111 -8.86 -13.86 1.55
CA VAL A 111 -10.33 -13.94 1.75
C VAL A 111 -10.73 -15.25 2.40
N THR A 112 -10.09 -16.37 2.07
CA THR A 112 -10.33 -17.67 2.71
C THR A 112 -10.09 -17.61 4.22
N ALA A 113 -9.03 -16.95 4.67
CA ALA A 113 -8.77 -16.72 6.09
C ALA A 113 -9.86 -15.81 6.71
N TYR A 114 -10.21 -14.71 6.04
CA TYR A 114 -11.26 -13.79 6.51
C TYR A 114 -12.64 -14.46 6.63
N LEU A 115 -12.97 -15.46 5.81
CA LEU A 115 -14.24 -16.19 5.96
C LEU A 115 -14.39 -16.84 7.34
N PHE A 116 -13.28 -17.25 7.98
CA PHE A 116 -13.32 -17.77 9.35
C PHE A 116 -13.53 -16.66 10.39
N ASP A 117 -13.07 -15.42 10.13
CA ASP A 117 -13.33 -14.26 11.00
C ASP A 117 -14.79 -13.78 10.96
N LEU A 118 -15.50 -14.00 9.84
CA LEU A 118 -16.92 -13.65 9.71
C LEU A 118 -17.80 -14.46 10.66
N GLY A 119 -17.47 -15.74 10.86
CA GLY A 119 -18.16 -16.63 11.81
C GLY A 119 -17.60 -16.60 13.23
N LEU A 120 -16.58 -15.77 13.49
CA LEU A 120 -15.91 -15.67 14.78
C LEU A 120 -16.20 -14.31 15.41
N THR A 121 -17.10 -14.27 16.39
CA THR A 121 -17.34 -13.06 17.17
C THR A 121 -16.22 -12.82 18.18
N GLN A 122 -16.06 -11.58 18.66
CA GLN A 122 -15.00 -11.24 19.60
C GLN A 122 -15.15 -12.00 20.94
N ASP A 123 -16.37 -12.17 21.44
CA ASP A 123 -16.63 -12.93 22.67
C ASP A 123 -16.26 -14.42 22.53
N VAL A 124 -16.47 -15.01 21.36
CA VAL A 124 -16.06 -16.39 21.05
C VAL A 124 -14.53 -16.48 20.94
N TYR A 125 -13.90 -15.50 20.28
CA TYR A 125 -12.44 -15.39 20.21
C TYR A 125 -11.83 -15.32 21.62
N ASP A 126 -12.28 -14.37 22.44
CA ASP A 126 -11.75 -14.12 23.78
C ASP A 126 -11.96 -15.34 24.70
N ALA A 127 -13.14 -15.96 24.66
CA ALA A 127 -13.41 -17.17 25.43
C ALA A 127 -12.52 -18.34 24.98
N GLY A 128 -12.34 -18.54 23.66
CA GLY A 128 -11.45 -19.56 23.12
C GLY A 128 -9.99 -19.31 23.48
N ALA A 129 -9.53 -18.06 23.43
CA ALA A 129 -8.18 -17.65 23.82
C ALA A 129 -7.90 -17.96 25.28
N GLN A 130 -8.86 -17.67 26.17
CA GLN A 130 -8.73 -17.95 27.60
C GLN A 130 -8.66 -19.46 27.87
N ILE A 131 -9.52 -20.26 27.24
CA ILE A 131 -9.47 -21.72 27.35
C ILE A 131 -8.11 -22.25 26.86
N TYR A 132 -7.62 -21.75 25.72
CA TYR A 132 -6.33 -22.15 25.18
C TYR A 132 -5.19 -21.86 26.15
N LYS A 133 -5.17 -20.64 26.72
CA LYS A 133 -4.18 -20.22 27.70
C LYS A 133 -4.18 -21.12 28.94
N ASP A 134 -5.36 -21.44 29.45
CA ASP A 134 -5.50 -22.20 30.70
C ASP A 134 -5.21 -23.70 30.52
N SER A 135 -5.50 -24.25 29.33
CA SER A 135 -5.58 -25.70 29.14
C SER A 135 -4.67 -26.27 28.05
N CYS A 136 -4.22 -25.47 27.09
CA CYS A 136 -3.51 -25.94 25.89
C CYS A 136 -2.08 -25.41 25.79
N ALA A 137 -1.86 -24.13 26.13
CA ALA A 137 -0.60 -23.42 25.95
C ALA A 137 0.58 -24.03 26.75
N VAL A 138 0.30 -24.73 27.86
CA VAL A 138 1.34 -25.41 28.65
C VAL A 138 2.12 -26.45 27.82
N CYS A 139 1.47 -27.07 26.83
CA CYS A 139 2.10 -28.00 25.90
C CYS A 139 2.35 -27.36 24.52
N HIS A 140 1.39 -26.61 23.99
CA HIS A 140 1.47 -26.07 22.63
C HIS A 140 2.19 -24.71 22.51
N GLY A 141 2.55 -24.07 23.63
CA GLY A 141 3.09 -22.71 23.66
C GLY A 141 2.01 -21.63 23.52
N GLU A 142 2.28 -20.39 23.90
CA GLU A 142 1.30 -19.30 23.78
C GLU A 142 0.98 -18.98 22.31
N SER A 143 1.96 -19.10 21.42
CA SER A 143 1.80 -18.90 19.98
C SER A 143 1.42 -20.17 19.20
N GLY A 144 1.23 -21.32 19.88
CA GLY A 144 0.89 -22.58 19.22
C GLY A 144 2.01 -23.29 18.46
N LYS A 145 3.27 -22.91 18.66
CA LYS A 145 4.43 -23.48 17.94
C LYS A 145 4.84 -24.88 18.42
N GLY A 146 4.19 -25.40 19.46
CA GLY A 146 4.57 -26.67 20.08
C GLY A 146 5.77 -26.55 21.03
N ASP A 147 6.06 -25.35 21.52
CA ASP A 147 7.22 -24.99 22.35
C ASP A 147 6.82 -24.68 23.81
N GLY A 148 5.67 -25.19 24.26
CA GLY A 148 5.22 -25.02 25.64
C GLY A 148 6.17 -25.67 26.65
N PRO A 149 6.17 -25.22 27.92
CA PRO A 149 7.06 -25.76 28.95
C PRO A 149 6.90 -27.27 29.23
N GLN A 150 5.78 -27.87 28.83
CA GLN A 150 5.50 -29.31 28.91
C GLN A 150 5.41 -29.97 27.54
N ALA A 151 5.89 -29.33 26.47
CA ALA A 151 6.00 -29.94 25.16
C ALA A 151 6.81 -31.25 25.23
N GLN A 152 6.25 -32.33 24.67
CA GLN A 152 6.89 -33.64 24.63
C GLN A 152 6.75 -34.24 23.23
N GLY A 153 7.83 -34.83 22.74
CA GLY A 153 7.84 -35.46 21.41
C GLY A 153 7.75 -34.46 20.27
N ASP A 154 7.19 -34.91 19.15
CA ASP A 154 6.99 -34.11 17.94
C ASP A 154 5.63 -33.39 18.04
N MET A 155 5.65 -32.14 18.51
CA MET A 155 4.44 -31.32 18.69
C MET A 155 4.10 -30.62 17.37
N PRO A 156 2.82 -30.64 16.94
CA PRO A 156 2.42 -29.93 15.73
C PRO A 156 2.51 -28.41 15.95
N ASP A 157 3.03 -27.71 14.94
CA ASP A 157 2.96 -26.25 14.86
C ASP A 157 1.54 -25.83 14.46
N LEU A 158 0.74 -25.44 15.44
CA LEU A 158 -0.63 -24.96 15.27
C LEU A 158 -0.67 -23.57 14.61
N SER A 159 0.45 -22.85 14.57
CA SER A 159 0.56 -21.55 13.89
C SER A 159 0.81 -21.68 12.38
N SER A 160 1.04 -22.90 11.87
CA SER A 160 1.26 -23.13 10.44
C SER A 160 -0.05 -23.24 9.68
N TRP A 161 -0.35 -22.32 8.76
CA TRP A 161 -1.53 -22.43 7.87
C TRP A 161 -1.58 -23.76 7.12
N ALA A 162 -0.42 -24.27 6.71
CA ALA A 162 -0.31 -25.55 6.02
C ALA A 162 -0.80 -26.73 6.87
N ALA A 163 -0.74 -26.66 8.20
CA ALA A 163 -1.29 -27.69 9.09
C ALA A 163 -2.82 -27.69 9.13
N TRP A 164 -3.47 -26.58 8.76
CA TRP A 164 -4.92 -26.40 8.79
C TRP A 164 -5.59 -26.47 7.42
N VAL A 165 -4.82 -26.34 6.34
CA VAL A 165 -5.36 -26.11 4.99
C VAL A 165 -6.32 -27.21 4.51
N ASP A 166 -6.12 -28.45 4.94
CA ASP A 166 -6.89 -29.62 4.47
C ASP A 166 -7.98 -30.09 5.46
N ILE A 167 -8.17 -29.38 6.57
CA ILE A 167 -9.01 -29.85 7.67
C ILE A 167 -9.86 -28.73 8.26
N SER A 168 -11.11 -29.04 8.55
CA SER A 168 -12.07 -28.11 9.15
C SER A 168 -11.90 -28.02 10.68
N ASN A 169 -12.48 -27.00 11.29
CA ASN A 169 -12.47 -26.86 12.75
C ASN A 169 -13.14 -28.04 13.44
N ASP A 170 -14.27 -28.50 12.92
CA ASP A 170 -14.99 -29.64 13.49
C ASP A 170 -14.18 -30.93 13.39
N ALA A 171 -13.51 -31.15 12.26
CA ALA A 171 -12.66 -32.33 12.09
C ALA A 171 -11.45 -32.30 13.03
N TRP A 172 -10.83 -31.14 13.25
CA TRP A 172 -9.79 -31.00 14.27
C TRP A 172 -10.34 -31.22 15.69
N ALA A 173 -11.50 -30.67 16.02
CA ALA A 173 -12.15 -30.88 17.32
C ALA A 173 -12.36 -32.38 17.61
N GLN A 174 -12.77 -33.15 16.59
CA GLN A 174 -12.92 -34.60 16.71
C GLN A 174 -11.58 -35.31 16.91
N ARG A 175 -10.51 -34.89 16.21
CA ARG A 175 -9.17 -35.45 16.43
C ARG A 175 -8.67 -35.20 17.85
N VAL A 176 -8.82 -33.97 18.34
CA VAL A 176 -8.44 -33.60 19.71
C VAL A 176 -9.21 -34.47 20.72
N LYS A 177 -10.51 -34.68 20.51
CA LYS A 177 -11.34 -35.56 21.36
C LYS A 177 -10.90 -37.02 21.40
N GLN A 178 -10.35 -37.54 20.32
CA GLN A 178 -10.03 -38.97 20.17
C GLN A 178 -8.61 -39.32 20.58
N GLN A 179 -7.74 -38.32 20.78
CA GLN A 179 -6.33 -38.55 21.12
C GLN A 179 -6.15 -38.73 22.62
N ASP A 180 -5.52 -39.85 23.02
CA ASP A 180 -5.23 -40.16 24.43
C ASP A 180 -4.41 -39.07 25.12
N VAL A 181 -3.51 -38.40 24.39
CA VAL A 181 -2.69 -37.30 24.92
C VAL A 181 -3.49 -36.07 25.35
N HIS A 182 -4.70 -35.90 24.82
CA HIS A 182 -5.61 -34.80 25.16
C HIS A 182 -6.71 -35.23 26.15
N ALA A 183 -6.79 -36.51 26.53
CA ALA A 183 -7.90 -37.07 27.29
C ALA A 183 -8.11 -36.39 28.66
N SER A 184 -7.02 -35.98 29.33
CA SER A 184 -7.10 -35.29 30.63
C SER A 184 -7.66 -33.87 30.52
N VAL A 185 -7.36 -33.17 29.43
CA VAL A 185 -7.81 -31.79 29.19
C VAL A 185 -9.24 -31.78 28.64
N VAL A 186 -9.50 -32.60 27.62
CA VAL A 186 -10.81 -32.65 26.94
C VAL A 186 -11.91 -33.10 27.88
N LYS A 187 -11.62 -33.96 28.87
CA LYS A 187 -12.62 -34.41 29.86
C LYS A 187 -13.21 -33.26 30.68
N GLU A 188 -12.46 -32.18 30.86
CA GLU A 188 -12.88 -31.00 31.63
C GLU A 188 -13.55 -29.92 30.76
N LEU A 189 -13.60 -30.11 29.43
CA LEU A 189 -14.22 -29.17 28.48
C LEU A 189 -15.55 -29.73 27.94
N ASP A 190 -16.59 -28.91 27.94
CA ASP A 190 -17.83 -29.23 27.21
C ASP A 190 -17.68 -28.99 25.70
N ASP A 191 -18.67 -29.47 24.93
CA ASP A 191 -18.64 -29.40 23.47
C ASP A 191 -18.60 -27.96 22.93
N ASP A 192 -19.20 -27.02 23.63
CA ASP A 192 -19.22 -25.60 23.26
C ASP A 192 -17.85 -24.95 23.50
N SER A 193 -17.25 -25.21 24.66
CA SER A 193 -15.90 -24.77 25.02
C SER A 193 -14.86 -25.32 24.04
N LEU A 194 -14.99 -26.60 23.64
CA LEU A 194 -14.13 -27.18 22.63
C LEU A 194 -14.28 -26.46 21.27
N LYS A 195 -15.50 -26.15 20.83
CA LYS A 195 -15.71 -25.41 19.58
C LYS A 195 -15.09 -24.02 19.62
N LYS A 196 -15.25 -23.30 20.75
CA LYS A 196 -14.67 -21.97 20.96
C LYS A 196 -13.14 -22.00 20.90
N VAL A 197 -12.51 -22.90 21.64
CA VAL A 197 -11.03 -23.03 21.60
C VAL A 197 -10.56 -23.46 20.22
N MET A 198 -11.27 -24.34 19.51
CA MET A 198 -10.87 -24.72 18.14
C MET A 198 -10.98 -23.57 17.14
N ALA A 199 -12.01 -22.72 17.27
CA ALA A 199 -12.13 -21.51 16.46
C ALA A 199 -10.99 -20.52 16.75
N TYR A 200 -10.63 -20.33 18.03
CA TYR A 200 -9.47 -19.53 18.42
C TYR A 200 -8.15 -20.12 17.92
N VAL A 201 -7.88 -21.42 18.13
CA VAL A 201 -6.63 -22.06 17.72
C VAL A 201 -6.41 -21.93 16.22
N ARG A 202 -7.48 -21.99 15.41
CA ARG A 202 -7.38 -21.72 13.97
C ARG A 202 -6.84 -20.31 13.68
N THR A 203 -7.18 -19.30 14.48
CA THR A 203 -6.62 -17.94 14.33
C THR A 203 -5.13 -17.84 14.61
N LEU A 204 -4.50 -18.85 15.23
CA LEU A 204 -3.04 -18.88 15.36
C LEU A 204 -2.36 -19.13 14.01
N SER A 205 -3.09 -19.71 13.04
CA SER A 205 -2.56 -20.12 11.74
C SER A 205 -2.56 -19.04 10.65
N TYR A 206 -3.15 -17.88 10.92
CA TYR A 206 -3.22 -16.73 10.01
C TYR A 206 -3.36 -15.44 10.81
N GLU A 207 -3.11 -14.28 10.21
CA GLU A 207 -3.27 -13.02 10.95
C GLU A 207 -4.76 -12.62 10.97
N SER A 208 -5.46 -12.96 12.04
CA SER A 208 -6.91 -12.71 12.22
C SER A 208 -7.21 -11.25 12.54
N THR A 209 -8.32 -10.74 11.99
CA THR A 209 -8.89 -9.43 12.32
C THR A 209 -9.48 -9.37 13.74
N ARG A 210 -9.55 -10.50 14.45
CA ARG A 210 -9.99 -10.59 15.86
C ARG A 210 -8.84 -10.50 16.85
N ALA A 211 -7.60 -10.51 16.37
CA ALA A 211 -6.42 -10.40 17.23
C ALA A 211 -6.53 -9.15 18.12
N PRO A 212 -6.09 -9.22 19.39
CA PRO A 212 -6.11 -8.09 20.30
C PRO A 212 -5.32 -6.90 19.74
N LEU A 213 -5.83 -5.70 20.02
CA LEU A 213 -5.10 -4.46 19.82
C LEU A 213 -4.06 -4.22 20.93
N GLU A 214 -4.20 -4.92 22.03
CA GLU A 214 -3.25 -4.91 23.14
C GLU A 214 -2.18 -5.98 22.96
N GLY A 215 -0.97 -5.70 23.44
CA GLY A 215 0.17 -6.61 23.37
C GLY A 215 1.31 -6.20 24.28
N ASN A 216 2.52 -6.71 24.04
CA ASN A 216 3.72 -6.33 24.80
C ASN A 216 4.55 -5.23 24.10
N GLY A 217 4.00 -4.64 23.04
CA GLY A 217 4.63 -3.59 22.26
C GLY A 217 4.74 -2.29 23.03
N ILE A 218 5.87 -1.62 22.83
CA ILE A 218 6.23 -0.35 23.45
C ILE A 218 6.68 0.60 22.35
N ILE A 219 6.08 1.79 22.33
CA ILE A 219 6.56 2.91 21.51
C ILE A 219 6.96 4.03 22.46
N SER A 220 8.23 4.42 22.45
CA SER A 220 8.75 5.52 23.26
C SER A 220 9.64 6.43 22.44
N GLY A 221 9.91 7.63 22.95
CA GLY A 221 10.69 8.59 22.20
C GLY A 221 10.88 9.91 22.91
N THR A 222 11.45 10.85 22.17
CA THR A 222 11.64 12.25 22.56
C THR A 222 10.86 13.18 21.63
N VAL A 223 10.42 14.33 22.16
CA VAL A 223 10.03 15.47 21.33
C VAL A 223 11.23 16.40 21.20
N GLU A 224 11.56 16.78 19.96
CA GLU A 224 12.76 17.57 19.67
C GLU A 224 12.46 18.78 18.80
N MET A 225 13.12 19.90 19.10
CA MET A 225 13.09 21.11 18.29
C MET A 225 14.03 20.95 17.10
N MET A 226 13.48 20.95 15.88
CA MET A 226 14.28 20.83 14.66
C MET A 226 14.90 22.16 14.21
N THR A 227 14.35 23.30 14.65
CA THR A 227 14.88 24.62 14.31
C THR A 227 16.21 24.86 15.02
N LYS A 228 17.27 25.15 14.26
CA LYS A 228 18.62 25.27 14.83
C LYS A 228 18.74 26.46 15.77
N GLY A 229 19.29 26.21 16.96
CA GLY A 229 19.52 27.26 17.97
C GLY A 229 18.28 27.65 18.76
N GLU A 230 17.15 26.98 18.53
CA GLU A 230 15.95 27.06 19.37
C GLU A 230 15.94 25.88 20.34
N GLU A 231 15.56 26.14 21.58
CA GLU A 231 15.37 25.10 22.60
C GLU A 231 14.00 25.33 23.26
N ALA A 232 13.30 24.24 23.55
CA ALA A 232 12.02 24.28 24.25
C ALA A 232 11.94 23.13 25.26
N ASN A 233 11.26 23.40 26.38
CA ASN A 233 10.78 22.36 27.27
C ASN A 233 9.37 21.95 26.80
N PHE A 234 9.22 20.68 26.46
CA PHE A 234 7.95 20.13 25.98
C PHE A 234 7.17 19.45 27.11
N GLU A 235 7.58 19.58 28.37
CA GLU A 235 6.87 19.02 29.52
C GLU A 235 5.37 19.39 29.51
N GLY A 236 4.51 18.37 29.59
CA GLY A 236 3.06 18.52 29.53
C GLY A 236 2.47 18.60 28.13
N LEU A 237 3.29 18.66 27.07
CA LEU A 237 2.82 18.54 25.69
C LEU A 237 2.11 17.19 25.50
N THR A 238 0.95 17.21 24.85
CA THR A 238 0.18 15.98 24.58
C THR A 238 0.66 15.34 23.29
N VAL A 239 1.06 14.07 23.37
CA VAL A 239 1.35 13.23 22.19
C VAL A 239 0.22 12.24 22.05
N ALA A 240 -0.38 12.17 20.86
CA ALA A 240 -1.34 11.15 20.49
C ALA A 240 -0.64 10.04 19.69
N LEU A 241 -1.01 8.79 19.96
CA LEU A 241 -0.62 7.63 19.17
C LEU A 241 -1.87 7.08 18.48
N PHE A 242 -1.79 6.94 17.17
CA PHE A 242 -2.83 6.33 16.35
C PHE A 242 -2.33 4.97 15.87
N GLY A 243 -3.21 3.96 15.94
CA GLY A 243 -2.96 2.61 15.42
C GLY A 243 -3.96 2.29 14.33
N LEU A 244 -3.48 2.11 13.11
CA LEU A 244 -4.24 1.66 11.95
C LEU A 244 -4.07 0.15 11.79
N ARG A 245 -5.18 -0.55 11.58
CA ARG A 245 -5.18 -1.98 11.25
C ARG A 245 -5.41 -2.15 9.75
N GLY A 246 -4.55 -2.93 9.10
CA GLY A 246 -4.62 -3.15 7.65
C GLY A 246 -4.43 -1.88 6.83
N GLY A 247 -3.70 -0.90 7.36
CA GLY A 247 -3.36 0.35 6.66
C GLY A 247 -4.44 1.44 6.66
N GLU A 248 -5.70 1.13 6.93
CA GLU A 248 -6.79 2.11 6.78
C GLU A 248 -7.76 2.18 7.97
N GLU A 249 -7.99 1.07 8.68
CA GLU A 249 -8.97 1.05 9.77
C GLU A 249 -8.36 1.65 11.04
N LEU A 250 -8.82 2.83 11.45
CA LEU A 250 -8.42 3.42 12.72
C LEU A 250 -8.91 2.54 13.87
N ALA A 251 -8.00 1.76 14.43
CA ALA A 251 -8.30 0.73 15.42
C ALA A 251 -7.99 1.20 16.84
N LEU A 252 -7.02 2.09 17.01
CA LEU A 252 -6.57 2.55 18.32
C LEU A 252 -6.24 4.05 18.31
N THR A 253 -6.59 4.75 19.39
CA THR A 253 -6.09 6.09 19.70
C THR A 253 -5.76 6.15 21.18
N LEU A 254 -4.51 6.44 21.49
CA LEU A 254 -4.02 6.65 22.85
C LEU A 254 -3.41 8.04 22.95
N THR A 255 -3.39 8.59 24.15
CA THR A 255 -2.66 9.85 24.43
C THR A 255 -1.77 9.68 25.64
N THR A 256 -0.67 10.43 25.65
CA THR A 256 0.24 10.57 26.79
C THR A 256 0.74 12.01 26.85
N THR A 257 1.43 12.35 27.94
CA THR A 257 2.07 13.66 28.07
C THR A 257 3.58 13.49 28.14
N VAL A 258 4.28 14.46 27.54
CA VAL A 258 5.73 14.53 27.56
C VAL A 258 6.22 14.88 28.96
N LYS A 259 7.27 14.19 29.41
CA LYS A 259 7.91 14.39 30.72
C LYS A 259 8.92 15.54 30.70
N ALA A 260 9.43 15.91 31.87
CA ALA A 260 10.44 16.96 32.05
C ALA A 260 11.76 16.73 31.29
N ASP A 261 12.07 15.48 30.92
CA ASP A 261 13.22 15.12 30.08
C ASP A 261 12.88 15.05 28.59
N ASN A 262 11.75 15.64 28.18
CA ASN A 262 11.19 15.61 26.83
C ASN A 262 10.83 14.21 26.31
N THR A 263 10.72 13.20 27.18
CA THR A 263 10.36 11.84 26.77
C THR A 263 8.86 11.55 26.84
N PHE A 264 8.40 10.65 25.98
CA PHE A 264 7.06 10.07 26.03
C PHE A 264 7.12 8.54 25.90
N ARG A 265 6.03 7.87 26.29
CA ARG A 265 5.95 6.41 26.25
C ARG A 265 4.50 5.91 26.16
N PHE A 266 4.31 4.93 25.30
CA PHE A 266 3.14 4.09 25.18
C PHE A 266 3.54 2.62 25.39
N GLU A 267 2.69 1.87 26.07
CA GLU A 267 2.89 0.45 26.37
C GLU A 267 1.58 -0.30 26.09
N GLY A 268 1.64 -1.62 26.09
CA GLY A 268 0.45 -2.44 25.90
C GLY A 268 0.03 -2.52 24.44
N LEU A 269 0.91 -2.24 23.48
CA LEU A 269 0.57 -2.15 22.07
C LEU A 269 0.67 -3.53 21.39
N SER A 270 -0.22 -3.82 20.44
CA SER A 270 -0.09 -5.01 19.59
C SER A 270 1.15 -4.91 18.69
N THR A 271 1.96 -5.97 18.67
CA THR A 271 3.11 -6.11 17.76
C THR A 271 2.75 -6.85 16.47
N SER A 272 1.45 -6.99 16.19
CA SER A 272 0.98 -7.61 14.94
C SER A 272 1.45 -6.80 13.73
N HIS A 273 1.85 -7.48 12.66
CA HIS A 273 2.24 -6.83 11.40
C HIS A 273 1.07 -6.13 10.69
N GLN A 274 -0.17 -6.39 11.12
CA GLN A 274 -1.34 -5.66 10.64
C GLN A 274 -1.44 -4.25 11.20
N MET A 275 -0.68 -3.94 12.26
CA MET A 275 -0.73 -2.66 12.95
C MET A 275 0.34 -1.72 12.41
N ILE A 276 -0.11 -0.57 11.91
CA ILE A 276 0.74 0.57 11.59
C ILE A 276 0.43 1.66 12.61
N TYR A 277 1.45 2.15 13.29
CA TYR A 277 1.34 3.23 14.25
C TYR A 277 1.90 4.52 13.68
N TYR A 278 1.42 5.66 14.16
CA TYR A 278 2.11 6.94 14.00
C TYR A 278 1.74 7.82 15.19
N LEU A 279 2.60 8.80 15.45
CA LEU A 279 2.40 9.76 16.52
C LEU A 279 1.98 11.09 15.93
N GLU A 280 1.12 11.82 16.63
CA GLU A 280 0.86 13.23 16.35
C GLU A 280 0.99 14.08 17.61
N THR A 281 1.36 15.34 17.40
CA THR A 281 1.29 16.41 18.41
C THR A 281 0.94 17.72 17.72
N GLU A 282 0.45 18.68 18.50
CA GLU A 282 0.33 20.06 18.05
C GLU A 282 1.29 20.93 18.85
N TRP A 283 2.15 21.69 18.17
CA TRP A 283 3.07 22.64 18.80
C TRP A 283 2.85 24.03 18.21
N GLU A 284 2.56 25.02 19.05
CA GLU A 284 2.23 26.40 18.64
C GLU A 284 1.16 26.50 17.53
N GLY A 285 0.14 25.61 17.57
CA GLY A 285 -0.92 25.56 16.56
C GLY A 285 -0.53 24.90 15.24
N VAL A 286 0.66 24.29 15.16
CA VAL A 286 1.13 23.53 14.01
C VAL A 286 1.06 22.03 14.32
N PRO A 287 0.35 21.24 13.51
CA PRO A 287 0.31 19.79 13.67
C PRO A 287 1.60 19.15 13.14
N TYR A 288 2.15 18.21 13.89
CA TYR A 288 3.31 17.39 13.53
C TYR A 288 2.98 15.93 13.70
N ALA A 289 3.55 15.09 12.83
CA ALA A 289 3.42 13.65 12.91
C ALA A 289 4.77 12.97 12.64
N THR A 290 4.93 11.74 13.14
CA THR A 290 6.02 10.86 12.69
C THR A 290 5.66 10.18 11.37
N ASP A 291 6.67 9.60 10.72
CA ASP A 291 6.44 8.54 9.75
C ASP A 291 5.74 7.33 10.39
N ALA A 292 5.25 6.42 9.54
CA ALA A 292 4.66 5.16 9.96
C ALA A 292 5.67 4.30 10.74
N LEU A 293 5.22 3.76 11.87
CA LEU A 293 5.95 2.93 12.81
C LEU A 293 5.34 1.53 12.80
N VAL A 294 6.14 0.51 12.48
CA VAL A 294 5.70 -0.88 12.41
C VAL A 294 6.66 -1.74 13.23
N PHE A 295 6.13 -2.67 14.03
CA PHE A 295 6.95 -3.66 14.73
C PHE A 295 7.44 -4.71 13.73
N LEU A 296 8.76 -4.89 13.65
CA LEU A 296 9.35 -5.99 12.90
C LEU A 296 9.13 -7.34 13.63
N PRO A 297 9.23 -8.49 12.95
CA PRO A 297 9.08 -9.80 13.59
C PRO A 297 9.99 -9.95 14.82
N GLY A 298 9.39 -10.24 15.98
CA GLY A 298 10.09 -10.38 17.26
C GLY A 298 10.48 -9.07 17.95
N GLN A 299 10.21 -7.92 17.33
CA GLN A 299 10.42 -6.61 17.93
C GLN A 299 9.26 -6.26 18.86
N THR A 300 9.59 -5.82 20.07
CA THR A 300 8.61 -5.37 21.08
C THR A 300 8.80 -3.92 21.49
N VAL A 301 9.86 -3.26 21.02
CA VAL A 301 10.17 -1.87 21.34
C VAL A 301 10.55 -1.09 20.09
N ILE A 302 9.89 0.06 19.88
CA ILE A 302 10.27 1.08 18.90
C ILE A 302 10.67 2.34 19.67
N THR A 303 11.81 2.92 19.27
CA THR A 303 12.24 4.25 19.73
C THR A 303 12.19 5.21 18.55
N THR A 304 11.59 6.38 18.74
CA THR A 304 11.42 7.39 17.68
C THR A 304 11.58 8.80 18.22
N THR A 305 11.68 9.78 17.33
CA THR A 305 11.72 11.20 17.66
C THR A 305 10.58 11.91 16.95
N LEU A 306 9.76 12.64 17.71
CA LEU A 306 8.73 13.51 17.16
C LEU A 306 9.29 14.92 17.02
N GLN A 307 9.54 15.33 15.78
CA GLN A 307 10.16 16.62 15.49
C GLN A 307 9.11 17.73 15.40
N VAL A 308 9.36 18.84 16.09
CA VAL A 308 8.57 20.08 16.01
C VAL A 308 9.48 21.23 15.63
N ALA A 309 8.93 22.30 15.06
CA ALA A 309 9.69 23.47 14.64
C ALA A 309 9.18 24.73 15.32
N ALA A 310 10.05 25.72 15.47
CA ALA A 310 9.62 27.07 15.80
C ALA A 310 8.81 27.66 14.64
N THR A 311 7.93 28.59 14.94
CA THR A 311 7.03 29.18 13.95
C THR A 311 7.63 30.45 13.30
N THR A 312 7.16 30.79 12.10
CA THR A 312 7.48 32.04 11.40
C THR A 312 6.28 32.56 10.59
N GLU A 313 6.13 33.89 10.54
CA GLU A 313 5.22 34.59 9.63
C GLU A 313 5.92 35.08 8.36
N GLU A 314 7.26 35.06 8.33
CA GLU A 314 8.04 35.39 7.15
C GLU A 314 8.04 34.19 6.21
N ASP A 315 7.63 34.40 4.96
CA ASP A 315 7.60 33.36 3.92
C ASP A 315 9.03 32.82 3.69
N PRO A 316 9.31 31.54 4.01
CA PRO A 316 10.64 30.94 3.87
C PRO A 316 11.01 30.62 2.41
N GLY A 317 10.19 31.04 1.44
CA GLY A 317 10.33 30.69 0.03
C GLY A 317 9.54 29.43 -0.32
N ILE A 318 8.31 29.33 0.19
CA ILE A 318 7.37 28.25 -0.09
C ILE A 318 7.21 28.08 -1.60
N ARG A 319 7.22 26.84 -2.06
CA ARG A 319 7.16 26.51 -3.49
C ARG A 319 6.40 25.22 -3.73
N ALA A 320 5.94 25.05 -4.96
CA ALA A 320 5.51 23.75 -5.45
C ALA A 320 6.74 23.01 -6.01
N GLY A 321 7.29 22.06 -5.25
CA GLY A 321 8.41 21.26 -5.73
C GLY A 321 8.00 20.46 -6.97
N ARG A 322 6.76 19.96 -7.00
CA ARG A 322 6.15 19.29 -8.17
C ARG A 322 4.67 19.62 -8.24
N ALA A 323 4.18 19.90 -9.44
CA ALA A 323 2.75 20.08 -9.71
C ALA A 323 2.35 19.26 -10.94
N HIS A 324 1.19 18.63 -10.90
CA HIS A 324 0.68 17.82 -12.00
C HIS A 324 -0.75 18.25 -12.33
N TRP A 325 -0.99 18.55 -13.60
CA TRP A 325 -2.30 18.96 -14.09
C TRP A 325 -2.87 17.90 -15.03
N PHE A 326 -4.12 17.55 -14.81
CA PHE A 326 -4.87 16.56 -15.59
C PHE A 326 -6.00 17.27 -16.29
N MET A 327 -6.11 17.10 -17.60
CA MET A 327 -7.16 17.72 -18.40
C MET A 327 -7.87 16.66 -19.22
N ASP A 328 -9.20 16.67 -19.08
CA ASP A 328 -10.08 15.86 -19.91
C ASP A 328 -11.36 16.66 -20.22
N PHE A 329 -12.03 16.31 -21.30
CA PHE A 329 -13.27 16.98 -21.71
C PHE A 329 -14.37 15.98 -22.06
N ASP A 330 -15.59 16.30 -21.62
CA ASP A 330 -16.80 15.50 -21.85
C ASP A 330 -17.74 16.10 -22.92
N GLY A 331 -17.32 17.23 -23.48
CA GLY A 331 -17.98 17.92 -24.59
C GLY A 331 -18.83 19.14 -24.20
N GLU A 332 -19.06 19.37 -22.91
CA GLU A 332 -19.63 20.64 -22.40
C GLU A 332 -18.61 21.42 -21.58
N THR A 333 -17.73 20.70 -20.87
CA THR A 333 -16.71 21.30 -20.02
C THR A 333 -15.34 20.67 -20.23
N LEU A 334 -14.30 21.44 -19.92
CA LEU A 334 -12.95 20.95 -19.67
C LEU A 334 -12.84 20.70 -18.16
N THR A 335 -12.69 19.46 -17.74
CA THR A 335 -12.36 19.11 -16.36
C THR A 335 -10.86 19.22 -16.15
N VAL A 336 -10.45 19.93 -15.11
CA VAL A 336 -9.05 20.10 -14.70
C VAL A 336 -8.89 19.55 -13.29
N GLY A 337 -7.90 18.67 -13.10
CA GLY A 337 -7.43 18.22 -11.80
C GLY A 337 -5.99 18.68 -11.56
N GLU A 338 -5.68 19.16 -10.38
CA GLU A 338 -4.35 19.64 -10.01
C GLU A 338 -3.87 18.95 -8.75
N LEU A 339 -2.76 18.22 -8.85
CA LEU A 339 -2.07 17.62 -7.73
C LEU A 339 -0.76 18.40 -7.48
N ILE A 340 -0.68 19.07 -6.35
CA ILE A 340 0.42 19.98 -6.04
C ILE A 340 1.12 19.53 -4.76
N GLY A 341 2.40 19.20 -4.87
CA GLY A 341 3.30 18.91 -3.75
C GLY A 341 4.03 20.18 -3.32
N ILE A 342 3.80 20.58 -2.08
CA ILE A 342 4.27 21.86 -1.53
C ILE A 342 5.48 21.59 -0.64
N ASP A 343 6.52 22.40 -0.84
CA ASP A 343 7.75 22.38 -0.06
C ASP A 343 7.82 23.63 0.84
N ASN A 344 8.25 23.42 2.08
CA ASN A 344 8.76 24.47 2.95
C ASN A 344 10.27 24.31 3.11
N PRO A 345 11.09 25.06 2.35
CA PRO A 345 12.55 24.91 2.38
C PRO A 345 13.21 25.55 3.61
N GLY A 346 12.45 26.26 4.44
CA GLY A 346 12.96 26.83 5.70
C GLY A 346 13.14 25.78 6.79
N ASP A 347 13.65 26.20 7.94
CA ASP A 347 13.79 25.39 9.16
C ASP A 347 12.73 25.71 10.23
N ARG A 348 11.76 26.56 9.89
CA ARG A 348 10.62 26.99 10.73
C ARG A 348 9.30 26.66 10.07
N ALA A 349 8.29 26.36 10.89
CA ALA A 349 6.94 26.15 10.40
C ALA A 349 6.32 27.50 9.99
N TYR A 350 5.89 27.58 8.74
CA TYR A 350 5.25 28.78 8.23
C TYR A 350 3.77 28.78 8.61
N ILE A 351 3.40 29.74 9.47
CA ILE A 351 2.04 29.88 10.01
C ILE A 351 1.19 30.88 9.21
N GLY A 352 1.74 31.47 8.15
CA GLY A 352 1.02 32.44 7.31
C GLY A 352 0.97 33.85 7.90
N THR A 353 0.01 34.64 7.41
CA THR A 353 -0.26 36.01 7.88
C THR A 353 -1.69 36.13 8.43
N PRO A 354 -1.95 36.93 9.48
CA PRO A 354 -3.31 37.11 10.01
C PRO A 354 -4.27 37.66 8.95
N LEU A 355 -5.52 37.17 8.94
CA LEU A 355 -6.58 37.70 8.10
C LEU A 355 -7.31 38.86 8.82
N PRO A 356 -7.33 40.09 8.25
CA PRO A 356 -7.86 41.27 8.94
C PRO A 356 -9.32 41.17 9.41
N ASP A 357 -10.17 40.46 8.65
CA ASP A 357 -11.61 40.38 8.88
C ASP A 357 -12.08 39.01 9.45
N ARG A 358 -11.16 38.19 9.93
CA ARG A 358 -11.43 36.84 10.44
C ARG A 358 -10.56 36.53 11.66
N ASP A 359 -11.16 36.64 12.84
CA ASP A 359 -10.46 36.38 14.11
C ASP A 359 -9.88 34.96 14.16
N GLY A 360 -8.62 34.84 14.57
CA GLY A 360 -7.86 33.59 14.63
C GLY A 360 -7.47 32.95 13.28
N ALA A 361 -8.01 33.41 12.14
CA ALA A 361 -7.69 32.82 10.84
C ALA A 361 -6.43 33.42 10.23
N ARG A 362 -5.61 32.57 9.60
CA ARG A 362 -4.36 32.96 8.95
C ARG A 362 -4.37 32.53 7.50
N ALA A 363 -3.84 33.37 6.61
CA ALA A 363 -3.60 33.01 5.23
C ALA A 363 -2.20 32.42 5.11
N VAL A 364 -2.13 31.09 4.97
CA VAL A 364 -0.86 30.38 4.79
C VAL A 364 -0.53 30.33 3.31
N ILE A 365 -1.37 29.70 2.49
CA ILE A 365 -1.23 29.74 1.02
C ILE A 365 -2.43 30.46 0.41
N ARG A 366 -2.16 31.28 -0.61
CA ARG A 366 -3.17 31.91 -1.45
C ARG A 366 -3.06 31.34 -2.85
N TRP A 367 -4.17 30.79 -3.35
CA TRP A 367 -4.30 30.23 -4.68
C TRP A 367 -5.18 31.13 -5.53
N ALA A 368 -4.58 31.68 -6.58
CA ALA A 368 -5.30 32.31 -7.67
C ALA A 368 -5.93 31.21 -8.54
N LEU A 369 -7.25 31.27 -8.70
CA LEU A 369 -8.00 30.34 -9.53
C LEU A 369 -8.12 30.89 -10.97
N PRO A 370 -8.13 30.04 -12.00
CA PRO A 370 -8.43 30.47 -13.36
C PRO A 370 -9.79 31.15 -13.49
N ALA A 371 -9.93 32.01 -14.50
CA ALA A 371 -11.22 32.61 -14.81
C ALA A 371 -12.21 31.54 -15.31
N GLY A 372 -13.47 31.64 -14.88
CA GLY A 372 -14.53 30.73 -15.33
C GLY A 372 -14.59 29.38 -14.61
N VAL A 373 -13.88 29.22 -13.49
CA VAL A 373 -13.94 28.02 -12.64
C VAL A 373 -15.38 27.71 -12.19
N MET A 374 -15.79 26.46 -12.43
CA MET A 374 -17.05 25.87 -12.02
C MET A 374 -16.79 24.58 -11.23
N ASN A 375 -17.72 24.19 -10.37
CA ASN A 375 -17.70 22.89 -9.68
C ASN A 375 -16.38 22.58 -8.94
N LEU A 376 -15.78 23.60 -8.30
CA LEU A 376 -14.55 23.45 -7.52
C LEU A 376 -14.74 22.42 -6.40
N ARG A 377 -13.83 21.46 -6.34
CA ARG A 377 -13.69 20.43 -5.31
C ARG A 377 -12.27 20.45 -4.79
N LEU A 378 -12.15 20.22 -3.48
CA LEU A 378 -10.89 20.22 -2.76
C LEU A 378 -10.82 18.93 -1.96
N ASP A 379 -9.65 18.32 -1.91
CA ASP A 379 -9.38 17.20 -1.02
C ASP A 379 -8.78 17.68 0.32
N GLY A 380 -8.97 16.89 1.38
CA GLY A 380 -8.39 17.17 2.70
C GLY A 380 -8.98 18.38 3.44
N GLY A 381 -10.23 18.76 3.16
CA GLY A 381 -10.95 19.81 3.88
C GLY A 381 -12.23 20.30 3.18
N LYS A 382 -13.00 21.17 3.84
CA LYS A 382 -14.21 21.80 3.28
C LYS A 382 -14.02 23.30 3.09
N LEU A 383 -14.68 23.85 2.06
CA LEU A 383 -14.83 25.30 1.91
C LEU A 383 -15.58 25.88 3.12
N GLY A 384 -15.05 26.96 3.69
CA GLY A 384 -15.57 27.62 4.88
C GLY A 384 -14.93 27.16 6.21
N GLU A 385 -14.16 26.07 6.18
CA GLU A 385 -13.36 25.60 7.32
C GLU A 385 -11.88 25.92 7.06
N ARG A 386 -11.07 24.91 6.68
CA ARG A 386 -9.66 25.07 6.30
C ARG A 386 -9.46 25.94 5.06
N PHE A 387 -10.37 25.80 4.09
CA PHE A 387 -10.27 26.51 2.82
C PHE A 387 -11.23 27.68 2.79
N LEU A 388 -10.71 28.89 2.67
CA LEU A 388 -11.51 30.12 2.65
C LEU A 388 -11.49 30.71 1.24
N LEU A 389 -12.67 31.03 0.68
CA LEU A 389 -12.76 31.78 -0.57
C LEU A 389 -12.97 33.26 -0.26
N VAL A 390 -11.98 34.10 -0.54
CA VAL A 390 -12.00 35.53 -0.25
C VAL A 390 -11.61 36.30 -1.50
N ASN A 391 -12.49 37.18 -1.98
CA ASN A 391 -12.28 37.99 -3.19
C ASN A 391 -11.90 37.18 -4.45
N GLY A 392 -12.36 35.93 -4.56
CA GLY A 392 -12.03 35.04 -5.67
C GLY A 392 -10.69 34.30 -5.54
N GLU A 393 -9.94 34.53 -4.46
CA GLU A 393 -8.76 33.74 -4.09
C GLU A 393 -9.15 32.62 -3.13
N LEU A 394 -8.60 31.43 -3.34
CA LEU A 394 -8.71 30.32 -2.42
C LEU A 394 -7.55 30.37 -1.43
N ILE A 395 -7.86 30.43 -0.14
CA ILE A 395 -6.88 30.53 0.95
C ILE A 395 -6.86 29.21 1.71
N ASP A 396 -5.68 28.60 1.84
CA ASP A 396 -5.42 27.52 2.79
C ASP A 396 -4.94 28.11 4.12
N THR A 397 -5.61 27.77 5.21
CA THR A 397 -5.30 28.27 6.55
C THR A 397 -4.38 27.36 7.35
N LEU A 398 -4.06 26.17 6.85
CA LEU A 398 -3.30 25.18 7.60
C LEU A 398 -1.80 25.50 7.57
N PRO A 399 -1.11 25.57 8.73
CA PRO A 399 0.33 25.81 8.77
C PRO A 399 1.14 24.75 8.01
N LEU A 400 2.32 25.17 7.54
CA LEU A 400 3.24 24.33 6.78
C LEU A 400 4.51 24.03 7.60
N PRO A 401 4.69 22.80 8.11
CA PRO A 401 5.93 22.42 8.76
C PRO A 401 7.11 22.43 7.76
N PRO A 402 8.36 22.51 8.23
CA PRO A 402 9.56 22.39 7.38
C PRO A 402 9.62 21.07 6.62
N GLY A 403 10.17 21.09 5.41
CA GLY A 403 10.46 19.87 4.63
C GLY A 403 10.02 19.94 3.17
N ARG A 404 10.19 18.82 2.47
CA ARG A 404 9.75 18.65 1.08
C ARG A 404 8.46 17.84 1.04
N ASP A 405 7.58 18.18 0.10
CA ASP A 405 6.27 17.56 -0.11
C ASP A 405 5.44 17.44 1.19
N VAL A 406 5.62 18.41 2.10
CA VAL A 406 5.00 18.43 3.44
C VAL A 406 3.50 18.62 3.39
N ARG A 407 2.99 19.06 2.25
CA ARG A 407 1.56 19.12 1.97
C ARG A 407 1.30 18.78 0.51
N ARG A 408 0.36 17.85 0.29
CA ARG A 408 -0.26 17.62 -1.01
C ARG A 408 -1.62 18.27 -1.04
N LEU A 409 -1.90 18.96 -2.13
CA LEU A 409 -3.20 19.57 -2.40
C LEU A 409 -3.74 19.01 -3.72
N LEU A 410 -4.94 18.45 -3.67
CA LEU A 410 -5.69 18.05 -4.86
C LEU A 410 -6.87 19.02 -5.06
N LEU A 411 -6.83 19.76 -6.15
CA LEU A 411 -7.94 20.60 -6.60
C LEU A 411 -8.56 19.98 -7.85
N GLN A 412 -9.88 20.05 -7.96
CA GLN A 412 -10.58 19.69 -9.19
C GLN A 412 -11.61 20.76 -9.50
N TYR A 413 -11.68 21.17 -10.76
CA TYR A 413 -12.71 22.11 -11.23
C TYR A 413 -13.01 21.88 -12.71
N GLN A 414 -14.01 22.61 -13.21
CA GLN A 414 -14.41 22.61 -14.60
C GLN A 414 -14.32 24.01 -15.19
N LEU A 415 -14.00 24.08 -16.48
CA LEU A 415 -14.02 25.30 -17.29
C LEU A 415 -15.01 25.12 -18.44
N PRO A 416 -15.73 26.18 -18.86
CA PRO A 416 -16.66 26.10 -19.97
C PRO A 416 -15.93 25.89 -21.31
N ILE A 417 -16.53 25.09 -22.19
CA ILE A 417 -16.13 25.02 -23.61
C ILE A 417 -16.97 26.04 -24.39
N GLU A 418 -16.31 26.98 -25.05
CA GLU A 418 -16.96 28.00 -25.86
C GLU A 418 -16.45 27.93 -27.30
N HIS A 419 -17.36 28.08 -28.27
CA HIS A 419 -16.99 28.13 -29.69
C HIS A 419 -16.06 26.99 -30.15
N ASN A 420 -16.29 25.76 -29.64
CA ASN A 420 -15.48 24.59 -29.95
C ASN A 420 -14.02 24.65 -29.43
N GLN A 421 -13.81 25.41 -28.35
CA GLN A 421 -12.51 25.66 -27.75
C GLN A 421 -12.61 25.72 -26.21
N ALA A 422 -11.57 25.25 -25.53
CA ALA A 422 -11.33 25.48 -24.12
C ALA A 422 -9.99 26.20 -23.95
N VAL A 423 -9.94 27.14 -22.99
CA VAL A 423 -8.71 27.84 -22.63
C VAL A 423 -8.52 27.72 -21.14
N LEU A 424 -7.46 27.03 -20.72
CA LEU A 424 -6.94 27.17 -19.38
C LEU A 424 -5.88 28.26 -19.39
N ALA A 425 -6.12 29.37 -18.69
CA ALA A 425 -5.11 30.38 -18.39
C ALA A 425 -4.92 30.39 -16.86
N HIS A 426 -3.95 29.62 -16.37
CA HIS A 426 -3.76 29.40 -14.95
C HIS A 426 -2.68 30.31 -14.36
N PRO A 427 -3.01 31.22 -13.43
CA PRO A 427 -2.03 32.04 -12.73
C PRO A 427 -1.25 31.20 -11.70
N VAL A 428 0.07 31.30 -11.73
CA VAL A 428 0.98 30.52 -10.88
C VAL A 428 1.08 31.19 -9.51
N SER A 429 0.55 30.52 -8.48
CA SER A 429 0.42 31.09 -7.13
C SER A 429 1.67 30.92 -6.27
N LEU A 430 2.42 29.84 -6.51
CA LEU A 430 3.70 29.51 -5.91
C LEU A 430 4.69 29.22 -7.05
N PRO A 431 6.00 29.54 -6.91
CA PRO A 431 6.99 29.07 -7.87
C PRO A 431 6.91 27.55 -8.01
N ILE A 432 6.99 27.03 -9.23
CA ILE A 432 6.89 25.60 -9.52
C ILE A 432 8.23 25.12 -10.08
N ASP A 433 8.90 24.19 -9.40
CA ASP A 433 10.17 23.64 -9.88
C ASP A 433 9.95 22.74 -11.12
N LEU A 434 8.90 21.91 -11.10
CA LEU A 434 8.50 21.02 -12.19
C LEU A 434 6.97 20.93 -12.30
N LEU A 435 6.42 21.34 -13.44
CA LEU A 435 5.02 21.17 -13.80
C LEU A 435 4.89 20.12 -14.91
N THR A 436 4.12 19.07 -14.66
CA THR A 436 3.75 18.07 -15.67
C THR A 436 2.26 18.19 -15.99
N VAL A 437 1.91 18.23 -17.27
CA VAL A 437 0.53 18.40 -17.73
C VAL A 437 0.14 17.22 -18.61
N PHE A 438 -0.95 16.57 -18.25
CA PHE A 438 -1.52 15.43 -18.95
C PHE A 438 -2.84 15.85 -19.58
N ILE A 439 -2.95 15.67 -20.89
CA ILE A 439 -4.14 16.03 -21.65
C ILE A 439 -4.62 14.79 -22.38
N ALA A 440 -5.86 14.37 -22.15
CA ALA A 440 -6.44 13.23 -22.84
C ALA A 440 -6.45 13.48 -24.36
N ASP A 441 -5.81 12.61 -25.13
CA ASP A 441 -5.69 12.71 -26.58
C ASP A 441 -6.90 12.10 -27.27
N ARG A 442 -7.80 12.97 -27.73
CA ARG A 442 -9.00 12.58 -28.49
C ARG A 442 -8.93 13.08 -29.94
N GLY A 443 -7.77 13.58 -30.38
CA GLY A 443 -7.58 14.19 -31.70
C GLY A 443 -7.88 15.70 -31.76
N GLU A 444 -7.96 16.35 -30.61
CA GLU A 444 -7.97 17.81 -30.47
C GLU A 444 -6.62 18.42 -30.89
N HIS A 445 -6.66 19.71 -31.23
CA HIS A 445 -5.44 20.48 -31.44
C HIS A 445 -5.10 21.26 -30.17
N ILE A 446 -3.90 21.04 -29.66
CA ILE A 446 -3.41 21.61 -28.41
C ILE A 446 -2.37 22.67 -28.73
N GLU A 447 -2.67 23.93 -28.40
CA GLU A 447 -1.68 24.99 -28.31
C GLU A 447 -1.12 25.02 -26.89
N VAL A 448 0.20 24.89 -26.78
CA VAL A 448 0.94 24.78 -25.51
C VAL A 448 1.81 26.02 -25.28
N PRO A 449 2.24 26.30 -24.03
CA PRO A 449 3.19 27.36 -23.74
C PRO A 449 4.53 27.19 -24.49
N ASP A 450 5.19 28.29 -24.87
CA ASP A 450 6.47 28.27 -25.61
C ASP A 450 7.61 27.54 -24.89
N ASN A 451 7.55 27.48 -23.56
CA ASN A 451 8.53 26.80 -22.70
C ASN A 451 8.13 25.36 -22.35
N ALA A 452 7.02 24.85 -22.87
CA ALA A 452 6.59 23.47 -22.66
C ALA A 452 7.38 22.51 -23.57
N THR A 453 7.83 21.41 -22.99
CA THR A 453 8.44 20.29 -23.73
C THR A 453 7.45 19.14 -23.81
N GLU A 454 7.13 18.68 -25.01
CA GLU A 454 6.30 17.50 -25.21
C GLU A 454 7.09 16.22 -24.89
N GLY A 455 6.49 15.36 -24.07
CA GLY A 455 6.99 14.03 -23.73
C GLY A 455 6.31 12.93 -24.55
N GLU A 456 6.62 11.68 -24.23
CA GLU A 456 5.94 10.54 -24.85
C GLU A 456 4.49 10.44 -24.35
N SER A 457 3.57 10.12 -25.27
CA SER A 457 2.18 9.83 -24.90
C SER A 457 2.10 8.56 -24.08
N GLN A 458 1.20 8.54 -23.10
CA GLN A 458 1.00 7.39 -22.22
C GLN A 458 -0.45 6.92 -22.27
N ASP A 459 -0.66 5.61 -22.31
CA ASP A 459 -1.99 5.03 -22.22
C ASP A 459 -2.33 4.82 -20.74
N VAL A 460 -3.49 5.33 -20.32
CA VAL A 460 -4.04 5.12 -18.97
C VAL A 460 -5.44 4.56 -19.11
N ASN A 461 -5.61 3.27 -18.81
CA ASN A 461 -6.90 2.57 -18.90
C ASN A 461 -7.57 2.65 -20.30
N GLY A 462 -6.76 2.58 -21.36
CA GLY A 462 -7.23 2.69 -22.75
C GLY A 462 -7.45 4.11 -23.24
N VAL A 463 -7.10 5.12 -22.43
CA VAL A 463 -7.15 6.54 -22.80
C VAL A 463 -5.72 7.04 -23.00
N PRO A 464 -5.31 7.39 -24.23
CA PRO A 464 -4.02 8.00 -24.46
C PRO A 464 -3.99 9.42 -23.89
N PHE A 465 -2.92 9.78 -23.20
CA PHE A 465 -2.63 11.11 -22.69
C PHE A 465 -1.37 11.67 -23.34
N LYS A 466 -1.44 12.90 -23.83
CA LYS A 466 -0.26 13.70 -24.19
C LYS A 466 0.32 14.34 -22.93
N MET A 467 1.64 14.27 -22.80
CA MET A 467 2.36 14.80 -21.65
C MET A 467 3.20 16.02 -22.05
N TYR A 468 3.11 17.08 -21.25
CA TYR A 468 3.91 18.29 -21.42
C TYR A 468 4.60 18.65 -20.10
N THR A 469 5.86 19.05 -20.18
CA THR A 469 6.65 19.41 -19.01
C THR A 469 7.15 20.85 -19.11
N LEU A 470 6.97 21.61 -18.04
CA LEU A 470 7.55 22.93 -17.83
C LEU A 470 8.46 22.87 -16.60
N THR A 471 9.64 23.50 -16.68
CA THR A 471 10.59 23.56 -15.55
C THR A 471 10.75 25.00 -15.09
N ARG A 472 10.81 25.22 -13.78
CA ARG A 472 11.02 26.53 -13.15
C ARG A 472 10.03 27.59 -13.65
N VAL A 473 8.75 27.39 -13.33
CA VAL A 473 7.68 28.36 -13.63
C VAL A 473 7.58 29.35 -12.47
N ASP A 474 7.73 30.63 -12.75
CA ASP A 474 7.84 31.65 -11.71
C ASP A 474 6.46 32.05 -11.14
N LYS A 475 6.44 32.45 -9.87
CA LYS A 475 5.23 33.00 -9.23
C LYS A 475 4.74 34.24 -9.99
N GLY A 476 3.44 34.28 -10.29
CA GLY A 476 2.80 35.35 -11.05
C GLY A 476 2.79 35.15 -12.56
N GLU A 477 3.53 34.17 -13.09
CA GLU A 477 3.37 33.76 -14.49
C GLU A 477 1.98 33.15 -14.74
N THR A 478 1.53 33.16 -15.99
CA THR A 478 0.28 32.51 -16.39
C THR A 478 0.58 31.41 -17.40
N VAL A 479 0.35 30.16 -16.99
CA VAL A 479 0.51 29.00 -17.87
C VAL A 479 -0.77 28.83 -18.66
N THR A 480 -0.66 28.87 -20.00
CA THR A 480 -1.84 28.85 -20.88
C THR A 480 -1.84 27.62 -21.79
N PHE A 481 -2.89 26.81 -21.69
CA PHE A 481 -3.19 25.74 -22.64
C PHE A 481 -4.49 26.06 -23.37
N ARG A 482 -4.50 25.87 -24.69
CA ARG A 482 -5.66 26.14 -25.52
C ARG A 482 -5.97 24.93 -26.37
N LEU A 483 -7.12 24.32 -26.13
CA LEU A 483 -7.58 23.14 -26.85
C LEU A 483 -8.65 23.57 -27.85
N THR A 484 -8.49 23.15 -29.11
CA THR A 484 -9.40 23.47 -30.21
C THR A 484 -9.83 22.19 -30.93
N ASN A 485 -10.85 22.29 -31.80
CA ASN A 485 -11.38 21.15 -32.55
C ASN A 485 -12.09 20.08 -31.68
N LEU A 486 -12.59 20.47 -30.51
CA LEU A 486 -13.13 19.55 -29.49
C LEU A 486 -14.35 18.73 -29.95
N ALA A 487 -15.23 19.32 -30.76
CA ALA A 487 -16.44 18.68 -31.28
C ALA A 487 -16.13 17.57 -32.29
N ALA A 488 -15.10 17.74 -33.11
CA ALA A 488 -14.67 16.70 -34.05
C ALA A 488 -13.93 15.57 -33.31
N ALA A 489 -13.05 15.92 -32.36
CA ALA A 489 -12.37 14.99 -31.47
C ALA A 489 -13.37 14.09 -30.72
N ARG A 490 -14.42 14.67 -30.14
CA ARG A 490 -15.52 13.95 -29.49
C ARG A 490 -16.23 12.97 -30.43
N LYS A 491 -16.49 13.38 -31.67
CA LYS A 491 -17.18 12.53 -32.65
C LYS A 491 -16.32 11.36 -33.12
N ALA A 492 -15.01 11.56 -33.24
CA ALA A 492 -14.07 10.54 -33.69
C ALA A 492 -13.87 9.46 -32.61
N ASN A 493 -13.77 9.86 -31.34
CA ASN A 493 -13.54 8.98 -30.21
C ASN A 493 -14.60 9.18 -29.10
N PRO A 494 -15.83 8.68 -29.31
CA PRO A 494 -16.93 8.81 -28.35
C PRO A 494 -16.75 7.82 -27.19
N HIS A 495 -15.95 8.18 -26.19
CA HIS A 495 -16.00 7.51 -24.90
C HIS A 495 -17.12 8.12 -24.04
N GLU A 496 -18.05 7.29 -23.55
CA GLU A 496 -18.84 7.66 -22.37
C GLU A 496 -17.84 7.98 -21.27
N ALA A 497 -17.91 9.18 -20.69
CA ALA A 497 -17.08 9.51 -19.54
C ALA A 497 -17.33 8.40 -18.48
N PRO A 498 -16.32 7.58 -18.11
CA PRO A 498 -16.47 6.76 -16.92
C PRO A 498 -16.86 7.70 -15.77
N PRO A 499 -17.62 7.27 -14.75
CA PRO A 499 -18.02 8.13 -13.63
C PRO A 499 -16.78 8.73 -12.96
N SER A 500 -16.36 9.88 -13.50
CA SER A 500 -15.09 10.59 -13.32
C SER A 500 -13.86 9.69 -13.14
N LEU A 501 -13.04 9.56 -14.19
CA LEU A 501 -11.61 9.20 -14.05
C LEU A 501 -10.99 10.04 -12.91
N VAL A 502 -11.43 11.31 -12.77
CA VAL A 502 -11.04 12.25 -11.71
C VAL A 502 -11.63 11.96 -10.31
N ARG A 503 -12.69 11.13 -10.14
CA ARG A 503 -13.09 10.60 -8.80
C ARG A 503 -12.05 9.64 -8.26
N GLN A 504 -11.35 8.92 -9.14
CA GLN A 504 -10.38 7.88 -8.77
C GLN A 504 -8.95 8.44 -8.62
N ILE A 505 -8.69 9.68 -9.06
CA ILE A 505 -7.35 10.33 -9.07
C ILE A 505 -6.77 10.55 -7.66
N GLY A 506 -7.57 10.49 -6.59
CA GLY A 506 -7.07 10.60 -5.22
C GLY A 506 -6.09 9.49 -4.81
N VAL A 507 -6.17 8.29 -5.39
CA VAL A 507 -5.41 7.11 -4.91
C VAL A 507 -4.50 6.51 -6.01
N GLY A 508 -5.00 6.33 -7.24
CA GLY A 508 -4.25 5.59 -8.27
C GLY A 508 -3.11 6.37 -8.97
N LEU A 509 -3.14 7.70 -8.95
CA LEU A 509 -2.25 8.48 -9.81
C LEU A 509 -0.89 8.83 -9.18
N SER A 510 -0.79 8.75 -7.85
CA SER A 510 0.47 8.92 -7.10
C SER A 510 1.51 7.83 -7.43
N LEU A 511 1.03 6.63 -7.80
CA LEU A 511 1.83 5.50 -8.25
C LEU A 511 2.46 5.73 -9.64
N LEU A 512 1.63 6.14 -10.60
CA LEU A 512 2.03 6.39 -11.99
C LEU A 512 3.00 7.58 -12.14
N LEU A 513 2.84 8.61 -11.29
CA LEU A 513 3.77 9.74 -11.22
C LEU A 513 5.20 9.34 -10.77
N GLY A 514 5.31 8.38 -9.85
CA GLY A 514 6.59 7.92 -9.31
C GLY A 514 7.48 7.33 -10.41
N LEU A 515 6.90 6.55 -11.32
CA LEU A 515 7.59 5.96 -12.48
C LEU A 515 8.00 7.01 -13.53
N LEU A 516 7.21 8.06 -13.72
CA LEU A 516 7.46 9.16 -14.67
C LEU A 516 8.58 10.11 -14.22
N LEU A 517 8.68 10.38 -12.91
CA LEU A 517 9.69 11.26 -12.33
C LEU A 517 11.11 10.69 -12.47
N LEU A 518 11.23 9.36 -12.46
CA LEU A 518 12.45 8.58 -12.69
C LEU A 518 13.13 8.92 -14.03
N GLY A 519 12.34 9.00 -15.10
CA GLY A 519 12.84 9.29 -16.45
C GLY A 519 13.43 10.70 -16.58
N SER A 520 12.88 11.68 -15.86
CA SER A 520 13.36 13.08 -15.92
C SER A 520 14.60 13.34 -15.04
N MET A 521 14.72 12.65 -13.90
CA MET A 521 15.84 12.81 -12.97
C MET A 521 17.16 12.23 -13.53
N VAL A 522 17.09 11.15 -14.30
CA VAL A 522 18.24 10.57 -15.03
C VAL A 522 18.75 11.53 -16.13
N TYR A 523 17.89 12.37 -16.71
CA TYR A 523 18.27 13.32 -17.74
C TYR A 523 19.03 14.53 -17.19
N LEU A 524 18.68 15.02 -15.99
CA LEU A 524 19.25 16.24 -15.40
C LEU A 524 20.53 16.02 -14.56
N THR A 525 20.75 14.80 -14.04
CA THR A 525 21.90 14.47 -13.16
C THR A 525 23.21 14.21 -13.90
N ARG A 526 23.23 14.18 -15.24
CA ARG A 526 24.43 13.99 -16.07
C ARG A 526 25.51 15.08 -15.98
N ARG A 527 25.34 16.14 -15.16
CA ARG A 527 26.28 17.28 -15.10
C ARG A 527 27.09 17.45 -13.81
N ARG A 528 26.99 16.60 -12.79
CA ARG A 528 27.86 16.69 -11.60
C ARG A 528 28.25 15.30 -11.09
N LYS A 529 29.54 15.06 -10.82
CA LYS A 529 30.01 13.82 -10.19
C LYS A 529 29.78 13.91 -8.67
N PRO A 530 28.95 13.05 -8.07
CA PRO A 530 28.67 13.05 -6.63
C PRO A 530 29.85 12.51 -5.81
N SER A 531 29.87 12.83 -4.51
CA SER A 531 30.78 12.22 -3.52
C SER A 531 30.36 10.78 -3.17
N GLU A 532 31.24 10.03 -2.51
CA GLU A 532 30.99 8.60 -2.19
C GLU A 532 29.84 8.41 -1.20
N ASP A 533 29.69 9.30 -0.21
CA ASP A 533 28.56 9.29 0.73
C ASP A 533 27.25 9.71 0.05
N GLU A 534 27.28 10.71 -0.84
CA GLU A 534 26.12 11.05 -1.68
C GLU A 534 25.77 9.91 -2.63
N THR A 535 26.75 9.12 -3.07
CA THR A 535 26.52 7.95 -3.93
C THR A 535 25.87 6.81 -3.15
N LYS A 536 26.35 6.53 -1.92
CA LYS A 536 25.73 5.51 -1.06
C LYS A 536 24.33 5.90 -0.63
N GLU A 537 24.10 7.17 -0.31
CA GLU A 537 22.78 7.65 0.04
C GLU A 537 21.82 7.59 -1.15
N ALA A 538 22.26 8.02 -2.34
CA ALA A 538 21.49 7.84 -3.57
C ALA A 538 21.21 6.36 -3.87
N LEU A 539 22.13 5.43 -3.56
CA LEU A 539 21.91 4.00 -3.71
C LEU A 539 20.88 3.46 -2.68
N ARG A 540 20.83 4.02 -1.46
CA ARG A 540 19.81 3.66 -0.45
C ARG A 540 18.44 4.17 -0.84
N GLU A 541 18.33 5.44 -1.20
CA GLU A 541 17.09 6.05 -1.71
C GLU A 541 16.58 5.27 -2.93
N ARG A 542 17.49 4.90 -3.84
CA ARG A 542 17.17 4.09 -5.01
C ARG A 542 16.67 2.69 -4.63
N ARG A 543 17.30 2.03 -3.65
CA ARG A 543 16.84 0.73 -3.17
C ARG A 543 15.45 0.82 -2.56
N GLU A 544 15.20 1.81 -1.71
CA GLU A 544 13.88 2.01 -1.09
C GLU A 544 12.80 2.33 -2.13
N GLU A 545 13.14 3.11 -3.15
CA GLU A 545 12.26 3.38 -4.27
C GLU A 545 11.93 2.09 -5.05
N ILE A 546 12.91 1.23 -5.35
CA ILE A 546 12.66 -0.05 -6.02
C ILE A 546 11.80 -0.98 -5.14
N LEU A 547 12.05 -1.04 -3.84
CA LEU A 547 11.21 -1.84 -2.94
C LEU A 547 9.76 -1.32 -2.91
N ARG A 548 9.57 0.00 -2.96
CA ARG A 548 8.22 0.58 -3.13
C ARG A 548 7.62 0.23 -4.49
N LEU A 549 8.39 0.29 -5.58
CA LEU A 549 7.92 -0.08 -6.92
C LEU A 549 7.53 -1.55 -7.01
N ILE A 550 8.26 -2.44 -6.33
CA ILE A 550 7.88 -3.86 -6.23
C ILE A 550 6.58 -4.00 -5.46
N ALA A 551 6.44 -3.35 -4.31
CA ALA A 551 5.19 -3.39 -3.54
C ALA A 551 4.01 -2.84 -4.34
N GLN A 552 4.24 -1.79 -5.14
CA GLN A 552 3.25 -1.18 -6.02
C GLN A 552 2.88 -2.06 -7.22
N LEU A 553 3.87 -2.71 -7.83
CA LEU A 553 3.68 -3.67 -8.92
C LEU A 553 2.95 -4.92 -8.43
N ASP A 554 3.26 -5.39 -7.22
CA ASP A 554 2.56 -6.47 -6.53
C ASP A 554 1.07 -6.09 -6.33
N ILE A 555 0.80 -4.88 -5.84
CA ILE A 555 -0.58 -4.35 -5.71
C ILE A 555 -1.29 -4.21 -7.07
N ALA A 556 -0.61 -3.73 -8.12
CA ALA A 556 -1.19 -3.52 -9.45
C ALA A 556 -1.48 -4.85 -10.18
N PHE A 557 -0.62 -5.85 -10.01
CA PHE A 557 -0.87 -7.20 -10.46
C PHE A 557 -2.03 -7.87 -9.71
N GLU A 558 -2.08 -7.70 -8.39
CA GLU A 558 -3.18 -8.17 -7.55
C GLU A 558 -4.53 -7.49 -7.91
N ALA A 559 -4.49 -6.25 -8.39
CA ALA A 559 -5.64 -5.51 -8.91
C ALA A 559 -6.03 -5.90 -10.35
N GLY A 560 -5.24 -6.75 -11.01
CA GLY A 560 -5.43 -7.16 -12.41
C GLY A 560 -5.15 -6.04 -13.42
N GLU A 561 -4.45 -4.99 -13.00
CA GLU A 561 -4.05 -3.84 -13.82
C GLU A 561 -2.82 -4.17 -14.70
N VAL A 562 -2.05 -5.18 -14.30
CA VAL A 562 -0.89 -5.72 -15.03
C VAL A 562 -1.12 -7.20 -15.31
N ASP A 563 -0.86 -7.65 -16.54
CA ASP A 563 -0.99 -9.07 -16.88
C ASP A 563 0.18 -9.92 -16.32
N GLU A 564 -0.04 -11.21 -16.11
CA GLU A 564 0.90 -12.09 -15.41
C GLU A 564 2.28 -12.21 -16.07
N ALA A 565 2.37 -12.11 -17.40
CA ALA A 565 3.65 -12.17 -18.09
C ALA A 565 4.46 -10.90 -17.82
N THR A 566 3.80 -9.74 -17.95
CA THR A 566 4.38 -8.42 -17.68
C THR A 566 4.77 -8.26 -16.21
N TYR A 567 3.90 -8.68 -15.28
CA TYR A 567 4.18 -8.66 -13.85
C TYR A 567 5.43 -9.48 -13.49
N ARG A 568 5.52 -10.72 -13.96
CA ARG A 568 6.66 -11.60 -13.67
C ARG A 568 7.97 -11.02 -14.22
N GLU A 569 7.94 -10.52 -15.46
CA GLU A 569 9.11 -9.92 -16.11
C GLU A 569 9.57 -8.64 -15.37
N GLU A 570 8.65 -7.72 -15.09
CA GLU A 570 8.95 -6.46 -14.41
C GLU A 570 9.39 -6.67 -12.96
N ARG A 571 8.74 -7.59 -12.25
CA ARG A 571 9.09 -7.92 -10.87
C ARG A 571 10.46 -8.57 -10.77
N ASP A 572 10.80 -9.48 -11.69
CA ASP A 572 12.12 -10.11 -11.72
C ASP A 572 13.23 -9.08 -12.01
N ILE A 573 12.98 -8.12 -12.91
CA ILE A 573 13.90 -7.01 -13.20
C ILE A 573 14.10 -6.13 -11.96
N LEU A 574 13.01 -5.67 -11.35
CA LEU A 574 13.07 -4.81 -10.16
C LEU A 574 13.73 -5.53 -8.98
N MET A 575 13.44 -6.81 -8.80
CA MET A 575 14.01 -7.59 -7.70
C MET A 575 15.50 -7.88 -7.93
N ALA A 576 15.93 -8.11 -9.19
CA ALA A 576 17.34 -8.21 -9.54
C ALA A 576 18.09 -6.88 -9.30
N GLU A 577 17.47 -5.74 -9.62
CA GLU A 577 18.05 -4.42 -9.37
C GLU A 577 18.13 -4.12 -7.86
N ALA A 578 17.10 -4.46 -7.07
CA ALA A 578 17.12 -4.34 -5.61
C ALA A 578 18.26 -5.15 -4.97
N VAL A 579 18.47 -6.38 -5.44
CA VAL A 579 19.59 -7.25 -4.98
C VAL A 579 20.93 -6.65 -5.38
N GLN A 580 21.06 -6.11 -6.59
CA GLN A 580 22.30 -5.48 -7.05
C GLN A 580 22.62 -4.21 -6.25
N LEU A 581 21.64 -3.36 -5.97
CA LEU A 581 21.80 -2.17 -5.13
C LEU A 581 22.19 -2.53 -3.70
N THR A 582 21.58 -3.58 -3.14
CA THR A 582 21.92 -4.09 -1.81
C THR A 582 23.37 -4.59 -1.74
N ARG A 583 23.88 -5.22 -2.82
CA ARG A 583 25.30 -5.59 -2.95
C ARG A 583 26.22 -4.37 -3.07
N MET A 584 25.82 -3.35 -3.85
CA MET A 584 26.60 -2.12 -4.02
C MET A 584 26.67 -1.27 -2.75
N LEU A 585 25.66 -1.36 -1.88
CA LEU A 585 25.63 -0.72 -0.56
C LEU A 585 26.52 -1.42 0.48
N GLY A 586 26.96 -2.66 0.21
CA GLY A 586 27.79 -3.46 1.12
C GLY A 586 26.98 -4.15 2.22
N ASP A 587 25.66 -4.25 2.09
CA ASP A 587 24.74 -4.78 3.12
C ASP A 587 24.64 -6.32 3.09
N ILE A 588 25.47 -7.00 2.29
CA ILE A 588 25.65 -8.46 2.29
C ILE A 588 27.11 -8.75 2.65
N PRO A 589 27.41 -9.57 3.68
CA PRO A 589 28.77 -10.05 3.90
C PRO A 589 29.24 -10.84 2.67
N THR A 590 30.35 -10.43 2.07
CA THR A 590 31.04 -11.15 0.98
C THR A 590 31.63 -12.45 1.51
N GLU A 591 30.81 -13.46 1.77
CA GLU A 591 31.27 -14.79 2.18
C GLU A 591 30.29 -15.88 1.70
N LEU A 592 30.04 -15.94 0.39
CA LEU A 592 29.58 -17.16 -0.30
C LEU A 592 30.20 -17.29 -1.70
N GLU A 593 31.40 -16.77 -1.90
CA GLU A 593 32.26 -17.13 -3.04
C GLU A 593 33.52 -17.80 -2.48
N GLY A 594 33.53 -19.14 -2.44
CA GLY A 594 34.72 -19.88 -2.04
C GLY A 594 34.45 -21.32 -1.64
N SER A 595 34.15 -22.19 -2.60
CA SER A 595 34.43 -23.62 -2.48
C SER A 595 34.12 -24.36 -3.79
N SER A 596 35.09 -24.40 -4.71
CA SER A 596 35.37 -25.64 -5.46
C SER A 596 36.68 -25.47 -6.23
N ASP A 597 37.81 -25.58 -5.51
CA ASP A 597 39.02 -26.13 -6.11
C ASP A 597 39.96 -26.59 -4.99
N THR A 598 39.92 -27.88 -4.69
CA THR A 598 41.10 -28.74 -4.53
C THR A 598 40.64 -30.19 -4.38
N ALA A 599 40.80 -30.97 -5.44
CA ALA A 599 40.91 -32.42 -5.34
C ALA A 599 42.28 -32.78 -4.74
N PRO A 600 42.36 -33.77 -3.84
CA PRO A 600 43.56 -34.55 -3.67
C PRO A 600 43.43 -35.88 -4.42
N SER A 601 44.49 -36.18 -5.15
CA SER A 601 44.80 -37.43 -5.83
C SER A 601 44.75 -38.67 -4.90
N ALA A 602 44.24 -39.77 -5.42
CA ALA A 602 44.79 -41.09 -5.17
C ALA A 602 44.57 -41.97 -6.42
N ASP A 603 45.68 -42.33 -7.05
CA ASP A 603 45.78 -43.39 -8.04
C ASP A 603 45.51 -44.77 -7.42
N GLU A 604 45.35 -45.74 -8.35
CA GLU A 604 45.48 -47.20 -8.22
C GLU A 604 44.19 -48.02 -8.02
N ASP A 605 43.68 -48.47 -9.16
CA ASP A 605 43.68 -49.88 -9.60
C ASP A 605 43.03 -50.92 -8.67
N THR A 606 41.93 -51.52 -9.14
CA THR A 606 41.81 -52.98 -9.41
C THR A 606 40.33 -53.40 -9.57
N THR A 607 40.00 -53.93 -10.74
CA THR A 607 38.96 -54.95 -10.95
C THR A 607 39.41 -56.28 -10.30
N PRO A 608 38.53 -57.20 -9.81
CA PRO A 608 37.59 -57.95 -10.66
C PRO A 608 36.24 -58.41 -10.04
N GLU A 609 35.33 -58.83 -10.93
CA GLU A 609 34.49 -60.07 -10.86
C GLU A 609 34.77 -61.01 -9.67
N GLU A 610 33.84 -61.73 -9.00
CA GLU A 610 32.44 -62.14 -9.23
C GLU A 610 31.96 -62.93 -7.98
N GLN A 611 30.64 -63.03 -7.78
CA GLN A 611 29.84 -64.04 -7.03
C GLN A 611 29.78 -64.07 -5.48
N ALA A 612 28.52 -64.24 -5.03
CA ALA A 612 27.94 -64.47 -3.70
C ALA A 612 27.39 -63.24 -2.94
#